data_AF-A0A7K3YAS1-F1
#
_entry.id   AF-A0A7K3YAS1-F1
#
_cell.length_a   1.000
_cell.length_b   1.000
_cell.length_c   1.000
_cell.angle_alpha   90.00
_cell.angle_beta   90.00
_cell.angle_gamma   90.00
#
_symmetry.space_group_name_H-M   'P 1'
#
loop_
_entity.id
_entity.type
_entity.pdbx_description
1 polymer ?
#
loop_
_entity_poly.entity_id
_entity_poly.type
_entity_poly.pdbx_seq_one_letter_code
_entity_poly.pdbx_strand_id
1 'polypeptide(L)' 'MSATTVWITSANKDRLEGLKRHPRESYNDVISRLLDMAVDDEPLSEEAIWGIEEALEDIKEGRLYSEDDIRKEFGVEE' A
#
# COMPACT_ATOMS: atom_id res chain seq x y z
N MET A 1 4.11 -26.69 3.15
CA MET A 1 4.19 -25.92 1.89
C MET A 1 4.76 -26.82 0.81
N SER A 2 4.10 -26.92 -0.33
CA SER A 2 4.66 -27.60 -1.51
C SER A 2 5.55 -26.60 -2.24
N ALA A 3 6.81 -26.95 -2.48
CA ALA A 3 7.72 -26.13 -3.26
C ALA A 3 7.63 -26.54 -4.73
N THR A 4 7.56 -25.56 -5.63
CA THR A 4 7.69 -25.78 -7.08
C THR A 4 8.98 -25.11 -7.57
N THR A 5 9.40 -25.47 -8.79
CA THR A 5 10.61 -24.90 -9.40
C THR A 5 10.23 -23.85 -10.43
N VAL A 6 10.82 -22.67 -10.32
CA VAL A 6 10.78 -21.62 -11.35
C VAL A 6 12.18 -21.36 -11.87
N TRP A 7 12.31 -21.13 -13.17
CA TRP A 7 13.59 -20.80 -13.78
C TRP A 7 13.83 -19.28 -13.72
N ILE A 8 15.00 -18.88 -13.23
CA ILE A 8 15.44 -17.48 -13.19
C ILE A 8 16.85 -17.35 -13.74
N THR A 9 17.18 -16.19 -14.28
CA THR A 9 18.55 -15.88 -14.72
C THR A 9 19.46 -15.65 -13.50
N SER A 10 20.76 -15.82 -13.69
CA SER A 10 21.77 -15.45 -12.67
C SER A 10 21.64 -13.99 -12.25
N ALA A 11 21.46 -13.09 -13.22
CA ALA A 11 21.26 -11.66 -12.95
C ALA A 11 20.05 -11.38 -12.06
N ASN A 12 18.93 -12.08 -12.26
CA ASN A 12 17.75 -11.92 -11.41
C ASN A 12 17.97 -12.52 -10.01
N LYS A 13 18.70 -13.63 -9.92
CA LYS A 13 19.10 -14.22 -8.63
C LYS A 13 19.96 -13.26 -7.81
N ASP A 14 20.92 -12.58 -8.44
CA ASP A 14 21.79 -11.60 -7.76
C ASP A 14 20.99 -10.38 -7.28
N ARG A 15 20.00 -9.94 -8.07
CA ARG A 15 19.05 -8.90 -7.63
C ARG A 15 18.24 -9.35 -6.42
N LEU A 16 17.74 -10.58 -6.41
CA LEU A 16 17.01 -11.13 -5.26
C LEU A 16 17.91 -11.21 -4.01
N GLU A 17 19.20 -11.51 -4.17
CA GLU A 17 20.17 -11.49 -3.05
C GLU A 17 20.29 -10.09 -2.44
N GLY A 18 20.41 -9.05 -3.28
CA GLY A 18 20.47 -7.65 -2.83
C GLY A 18 19.18 -7.14 -2.19
N LEU A 19 18.05 -7.82 -2.43
CA LEU A 19 16.75 -7.47 -1.84
C LEU A 19 16.47 -8.16 -0.51
N LYS A 20 17.38 -9.02 -0.02
CA LYS A 20 17.24 -9.64 1.30
C LYS A 20 17.39 -8.60 2.42
N ARG A 21 16.47 -8.62 3.37
CA ARG A 21 16.49 -7.85 4.62
C ARG A 21 17.48 -8.42 5.62
N HIS A 22 17.72 -9.73 5.59
CA HIS A 22 18.72 -10.38 6.43
C HIS A 22 19.36 -11.60 5.72
N PRO A 23 20.60 -11.97 6.06
CA PRO A 23 21.36 -13.01 5.32
C PRO A 23 20.65 -14.37 5.21
N ARG A 24 19.78 -14.71 6.17
CA ARG A 24 19.05 -15.99 6.23
C ARG A 24 17.66 -15.96 5.57
N GLU A 25 17.26 -14.84 4.97
CA GLU A 25 15.96 -14.74 4.30
C GLU A 25 15.98 -15.64 3.06
N SER A 26 14.94 -16.44 2.87
CA SER A 26 14.86 -17.31 1.69
C SER A 26 14.47 -16.48 0.46
N TYR A 27 14.87 -16.91 -0.73
CA TYR A 27 14.36 -16.27 -1.94
C TYR A 27 12.83 -16.36 -2.06
N ASN A 28 12.22 -17.39 -1.49
CA ASN A 28 10.76 -17.51 -1.47
C ASN A 28 10.13 -16.37 -0.66
N ASP A 29 10.66 -16.05 0.51
CA ASP A 29 10.14 -14.95 1.35
C ASP A 29 10.35 -13.59 0.68
N VAL A 30 11.51 -13.38 0.02
CA VAL A 30 11.77 -12.19 -0.79
C VAL A 30 10.74 -12.08 -1.91
N ILE A 31 10.49 -13.16 -2.65
CA ILE A 31 9.53 -13.19 -3.76
C ILE A 31 8.12 -12.93 -3.26
N SER A 32 7.67 -13.60 -2.19
CA SER A 32 6.34 -13.39 -1.60
C SER A 32 6.14 -11.92 -1.23
N ARG A 33 7.10 -11.32 -0.53
CA ARG A 33 7.02 -9.90 -0.17
C ARG A 33 7.00 -8.98 -1.41
N LEU A 34 7.76 -9.30 -2.45
CA LEU A 34 7.74 -8.51 -3.68
C LEU A 34 6.39 -8.63 -4.41
N LEU A 35 5.75 -9.79 -4.35
CA LEU A 35 4.41 -10.00 -4.90
C LEU A 35 3.37 -9.21 -4.11
N ASP A 36 3.41 -9.26 -2.78
CA ASP A 36 2.51 -8.48 -1.90
C ASP A 36 2.65 -6.97 -2.14
N MET A 37 3.85 -6.50 -2.52
CA MET A 37 4.08 -5.08 -2.87
C MET A 37 3.65 -4.72 -4.29
N ALA A 38 3.67 -5.68 -5.22
CA ALA A 38 3.39 -5.44 -6.64
C ALA A 38 1.91 -5.63 -6.98
N VAL A 39 1.21 -6.46 -6.21
CA VAL A 39 -0.21 -6.76 -6.37
C VAL A 39 -0.94 -6.14 -5.20
N ASP A 40 -1.56 -4.99 -5.46
CA ASP A 40 -2.54 -4.41 -4.55
C ASP A 40 -3.85 -5.22 -4.69
N ASP A 41 -4.23 -5.92 -3.63
CA ASP A 41 -5.45 -6.72 -3.57
C ASP A 41 -6.70 -5.86 -3.32
N GLU A 42 -6.52 -4.61 -2.87
CA GLU A 42 -7.58 -3.64 -2.62
C GLU A 42 -7.24 -2.29 -3.27
N PRO A 43 -7.16 -2.24 -4.62
CA PRO A 43 -6.89 -1.00 -5.31
C PRO A 43 -8.04 -0.02 -5.08
N LEU A 44 -7.70 1.25 -4.90
CA LEU A 44 -8.69 2.32 -4.78
C LEU A 44 -9.58 2.36 -6.05
N SER A 45 -10.89 2.48 -5.85
CA SER A 45 -11.82 2.74 -6.95
C SER A 45 -11.61 4.15 -7.50
N GLU A 46 -12.09 4.41 -8.72
CA GLU A 46 -12.01 5.76 -9.31
C GLU A 46 -12.73 6.79 -8.43
N GLU A 47 -13.84 6.41 -7.81
CA GLU A 47 -14.59 7.26 -6.89
C GLU A 47 -13.79 7.57 -5.61
N ALA A 48 -13.08 6.58 -5.07
CA ALA A 48 -12.23 6.76 -3.89
C ALA A 48 -11.05 7.69 -4.21
N ILE A 49 -10.43 7.54 -5.39
CA ILE A 49 -9.35 8.42 -5.85
C ILE A 49 -9.88 9.86 -6.00
N TRP A 50 -11.03 10.03 -6.66
CA TRP A 50 -11.62 11.35 -6.85
C TRP A 50 -11.95 12.04 -5.53
N GLY A 51 -12.52 11.32 -4.55
CA GLY A 51 -12.79 11.87 -3.22
C GLY A 51 -11.51 12.28 -2.47
N ILE A 52 -10.41 11.53 -2.65
CA ILE A 52 -9.10 11.92 -2.10
C ILE A 52 -8.58 13.19 -2.77
N GLU A 53 -8.70 13.31 -4.09
CA GLU A 53 -8.26 14.49 -4.83
C GLU A 53 -9.04 15.75 -4.41
N GLU A 54 -10.35 15.63 -4.25
CA GLU A 54 -11.22 16.71 -3.73
C GLU A 54 -10.78 17.13 -2.32
N ALA A 55 -10.62 16.17 -1.40
CA ALA A 55 -10.18 16.45 -0.04
C ALA A 55 -8.79 17.11 0.02
N LEU A 56 -7.86 16.71 -0.86
CA LEU A 56 -6.54 17.34 -0.97
C LEU A 56 -6.64 18.80 -1.46
N GLU A 57 -7.58 19.11 -2.34
CA GLU A 57 -7.80 20.48 -2.80
C GLU A 57 -8.42 21.35 -1.70
N ASP A 58 -9.40 20.81 -0.96
CA ASP A 58 -9.99 21.47 0.20
C ASP A 58 -8.94 21.84 1.25
N ILE A 59 -8.00 20.93 1.54
CA ILE A 59 -6.89 21.18 2.46
C ILE A 59 -6.01 22.34 1.95
N LYS A 60 -5.66 22.36 0.66
CA LYS A 60 -4.83 23.45 0.09
C LYS A 60 -5.53 24.80 0.15
N GLU A 61 -6.83 24.81 -0.09
CA GLU A 61 -7.64 26.04 -0.08
C GLU A 61 -8.05 26.46 1.35
N GLY A 62 -7.70 25.65 2.37
CA GLY A 62 -8.03 25.93 3.77
C GLY A 62 -9.50 25.70 4.12
N ARG A 63 -10.23 24.96 3.27
CA ARG A 63 -11.61 24.51 3.54
C ARG A 63 -11.59 23.32 4.49
N LEU A 64 -11.31 23.58 5.75
CA LEU A 64 -11.24 22.57 6.80
C LEU A 64 -12.41 22.74 7.78
N TYR A 65 -12.97 21.62 8.19
CA TYR A 65 -13.91 21.56 9.30
C TYR A 65 -13.18 21.06 10.55
N SER A 66 -13.47 21.68 11.71
CA SER A 66 -12.98 21.13 12.96
C SER A 66 -13.80 19.90 13.35
N GLU A 67 -13.23 19.05 14.20
CA GLU A 67 -13.93 17.89 14.74
C GLU A 67 -15.23 18.31 15.46
N ASP A 68 -15.21 19.41 16.21
CA ASP A 68 -16.38 19.95 16.90
C ASP A 68 -17.48 20.39 15.92
N ASP A 69 -17.10 21.03 14.80
CA ASP A 69 -18.04 21.46 13.75
C ASP A 69 -18.74 20.24 13.13
N ILE A 70 -17.96 19.20 12.78
CA ILE A 70 -18.49 17.96 12.20
C ILE A 70 -19.40 17.24 13.20
N ARG A 71 -18.98 17.07 14.46
CA ARG A 71 -19.78 16.39 15.49
C ARG A 71 -21.14 17.07 15.67
N LYS A 72 -21.16 18.40 15.69
CA LYS A 72 -22.39 19.19 15.79
C LYS A 72 -23.28 19.06 14.55
N GLU A 73 -22.68 19.07 13.36
CA GLU A 73 -23.42 18.93 12.09
C GLU A 73 -24.09 17.55 11.97
N PHE A 74 -23.38 16.48 12.36
CA PHE A 74 -23.89 15.11 12.26
C PHE A 74 -24.64 14.62 13.51
N GLY A 75 -24.80 15.46 14.53
CA GLY A 75 -25.54 15.14 15.76
C GLY A 75 -24.89 14.04 16.61
N VAL A 76 -23.55 13.95 16.56
CA VAL A 76 -22.75 12.98 17.30
C VAL A 76 -22.09 13.71 18.48
N GLU A 77 -22.91 14.18 19.42
CA GLU A 77 -22.45 14.73 20.70
C GLU A 77 -22.35 13.58 21.72
N GLU A 78 -21.22 13.47 22.45
CA GLU A 78 -21.04 12.49 23.54
C GLU A 78 -21.99 12.72 24.72
#